data_AF-A0AA43TMX9-F1
#
_entry.id   AF-A0AA43TMX9-F1
#
_cell.length_a   1.000
_cell.length_b   1.000
_cell.length_c   1.000
_cell.angle_alpha   90.00
_cell.angle_beta   90.00
_cell.angle_gamma   90.00
#
_symmetry.space_group_name_H-M   'P 1'
#
loop_
_entity.id
_entity.type
_entity.pdbx_description
1 polymer ?
#
loop_
_entity_poly.entity_id
_entity_poly.type
_entity_poly.pdbx_seq_one_letter_code
_entity_poly.pdbx_strand_id
1 'polypeptide(L)' 'MATELEYALMAGGSYISTRSDDNQFSIPAGWIEFKHETTGSGFEAVSFQNGNEVVISYAGTLFLHNLRMEVAQNAYEIS' A
#
# COMPACT_ATOMS: atom_id res chain seq x y z
N MET A 1 13.70 -14.18 -10.30
CA MET A 1 13.41 -13.47 -9.05
C MET A 1 13.44 -11.98 -9.32
N ALA A 2 12.44 -11.27 -8.82
CA ALA A 2 12.41 -9.82 -8.80
C ALA A 2 13.67 -9.25 -8.12
N THR A 3 14.16 -8.16 -8.70
CA THR A 3 15.16 -7.27 -8.11
C THR A 3 14.54 -6.43 -7.00
N GLU A 4 15.39 -5.87 -6.13
CA GLU A 4 14.95 -4.94 -5.09
C GLU A 4 14.19 -3.74 -5.66
N LEU A 5 14.59 -3.25 -6.85
CA LEU A 5 13.90 -2.16 -7.54
C LEU A 5 12.50 -2.58 -8.00
N GLU A 6 12.36 -3.78 -8.58
CA GLU A 6 11.05 -4.31 -8.98
C GLU A 6 10.13 -4.50 -7.78
N TYR A 7 10.67 -5.00 -6.65
CA TYR A 7 9.92 -5.08 -5.40
C TYR A 7 9.45 -3.72 -4.90
N ALA A 8 10.32 -2.70 -4.93
CA ALA A 8 9.97 -1.35 -4.50
C ALA A 8 8.88 -0.73 -5.38
N LEU A 9 8.97 -0.93 -6.70
CA LEU A 9 7.95 -0.47 -7.64
C LEU A 9 6.60 -1.18 -7.44
N MET A 10 6.59 -2.51 -7.24
CA MET A 10 5.35 -3.26 -6.96
C MET A 10 4.75 -2.92 -5.58
N ALA A 11 5.58 -2.66 -4.57
CA ALA A 11 5.12 -2.17 -3.27
C ALA A 11 4.47 -0.79 -3.40
N GLY A 12 5.09 0.12 -4.17
CA GLY A 12 4.52 1.43 -4.47
C GLY A 12 3.23 1.34 -5.31
N GLY A 13 3.20 0.44 -6.29
CA GLY A 13 2.04 0.19 -7.15
C GLY A 13 0.83 -0.41 -6.44
N SER A 14 1.00 -0.95 -5.22
CA SER A 14 -0.11 -1.48 -4.43
C SER A 14 -1.01 -0.41 -3.78
N TYR A 15 -0.59 0.86 -3.77
CA TYR A 15 -1.40 1.98 -3.28
C TYR A 15 -2.37 2.48 -4.36
N ILE A 16 -3.46 1.74 -4.59
CA ILE A 16 -4.42 2.04 -5.67
C ILE A 16 -5.55 2.93 -5.16
N SER A 17 -6.22 2.55 -4.08
CA SER A 17 -7.43 3.25 -3.60
C SER A 17 -7.12 4.54 -2.82
N THR A 18 -5.90 4.67 -2.31
CA THR A 18 -5.50 5.74 -1.39
C THR A 18 -4.65 6.84 -2.04
N ARG A 19 -4.24 6.68 -3.31
CA ARG A 19 -3.47 7.67 -4.07
C ARG A 19 -4.21 8.12 -5.31
N SER A 20 -4.03 9.38 -5.68
CA SER A 20 -4.46 9.87 -6.99
C SER A 20 -3.70 9.17 -8.10
N ASP A 21 -4.33 9.03 -9.27
CA ASP A 21 -3.74 8.36 -10.44
C ASP A 21 -2.33 8.89 -10.78
N ASP A 22 -2.11 10.20 -10.66
CA ASP A 22 -0.80 10.85 -10.89
C ASP A 22 0.32 10.38 -9.93
N ASN A 23 -0.03 9.76 -8.80
CA ASN A 23 0.89 9.37 -7.73
C ASN A 23 1.10 7.84 -7.63
N GLN A 24 0.61 7.10 -8.62
CA GLN A 24 0.81 5.65 -8.73
C GLN A 24 2.12 5.33 -9.47
N PHE A 25 2.90 4.39 -8.92
CA PHE A 25 4.13 3.94 -9.56
C PHE A 25 3.83 3.01 -10.73
N SER A 26 4.63 3.09 -11.79
CA SER A 26 4.52 2.17 -12.91
C SER A 26 4.89 0.74 -12.51
N ILE A 27 4.19 -0.23 -13.09
CA ILE A 27 4.51 -1.65 -12.96
C ILE A 27 5.85 -1.94 -13.69
N PRO A 28 6.79 -2.69 -13.08
CA PRO A 28 8.04 -3.01 -13.74
C PRO A 28 7.84 -3.81 -15.03
N ALA A 29 8.76 -3.63 -15.99
CA ALA A 29 8.69 -4.33 -17.27
C ALA A 29 8.67 -5.86 -17.09
N GLY A 30 7.77 -6.54 -17.80
CA GLY A 30 7.60 -7.99 -17.72
C GLY A 30 6.69 -8.47 -16.58
N TRP A 31 6.31 -7.59 -15.66
CA TRP A 31 5.32 -7.88 -14.63
C TRP A 31 3.93 -7.44 -15.08
N ILE A 32 2.92 -8.22 -14.71
CA ILE A 32 1.51 -7.89 -14.87
C ILE A 32 0.82 -7.86 -13.53
N GLU A 33 0.00 -6.84 -13.27
CA GLU A 33 -1.01 -6.92 -12.23
C GLU A 33 -2.13 -7.84 -12.70
N PHE A 34 -2.55 -8.79 -11.86
CA PHE A 34 -3.65 -9.70 -12.23
C PHE A 34 -4.71 -9.85 -11.13
N LYS A 35 -4.47 -9.32 -9.93
CA LYS A 35 -5.43 -9.39 -8.84
C LYS A 35 -5.23 -8.25 -7.84
N HIS A 36 -6.30 -7.51 -7.58
CA HIS A 36 -6.38 -6.48 -6.55
C HIS A 36 -7.49 -6.85 -5.57
N GLU A 37 -7.17 -6.88 -4.28
CA GLU A 37 -8.08 -7.21 -3.18
C GLU A 37 -8.07 -6.09 -2.14
N THR A 38 -9.25 -5.71 -1.65
CA THR A 38 -9.43 -4.68 -0.63
C THR A 38 -10.36 -5.17 0.47
N THR A 39 -10.15 -4.71 1.70
CA THR A 39 -11.08 -4.97 2.82
C THR A 39 -11.63 -3.65 3.37
N GLY A 40 -12.73 -3.75 4.14
CA GLY A 40 -13.32 -2.58 4.81
C GLY A 40 -12.43 -1.92 5.88
N SER A 41 -11.28 -2.51 6.22
CA SER A 41 -10.31 -1.90 7.15
C SER A 41 -9.36 -0.91 6.48
N GLY A 42 -9.45 -0.72 5.16
CA GLY A 42 -8.48 0.06 4.38
C GLY A 42 -7.19 -0.69 4.07
N PHE A 43 -7.20 -2.02 4.21
CA PHE A 43 -6.12 -2.87 3.72
C PHE A 43 -6.35 -3.17 2.23
N GLU A 44 -5.31 -3.02 1.43
CA GLU A 44 -5.32 -3.37 0.00
C GLU A 44 -4.07 -4.19 -0.37
N ALA A 45 -4.25 -5.14 -1.28
CA ALA A 45 -3.23 -6.08 -1.72
C ALA A 45 -3.29 -6.25 -3.24
N VAL A 46 -2.13 -6.28 -3.89
CA VAL A 46 -2.00 -6.47 -5.33
C VAL A 46 -1.05 -7.62 -5.63
N SER A 47 -1.49 -8.55 -6.48
CA SER A 47 -0.68 -9.65 -6.98
C SER A 47 -0.14 -9.34 -8.37
N PHE A 48 1.17 -9.50 -8.51
CA PHE A 48 1.90 -9.36 -9.75
C PHE A 48 2.47 -10.69 -10.21
N GLN A 49 2.48 -10.91 -11.52
CA GLN A 49 3.03 -12.12 -12.12
C GLN A 49 4.05 -11.78 -13.20
N ASN A 50 5.15 -12.54 -13.25
CA ASN A 50 6.08 -12.59 -14.37
C ASN A 50 6.44 -14.06 -14.65
N GLY A 51 5.86 -14.62 -15.70
CA GLY A 51 5.96 -16.05 -16.00
C GLY A 51 5.45 -16.91 -14.82
N ASN A 52 6.37 -17.65 -14.19
CA ASN A 52 6.08 -18.52 -13.06
C ASN A 52 6.30 -17.85 -11.69
N GLU A 53 6.70 -16.59 -11.67
CA GLU A 53 6.95 -15.83 -10.44
C GLU A 53 5.70 -15.05 -10.03
N VAL A 54 5.37 -15.10 -8.73
CA VAL A 54 4.27 -14.33 -8.14
C VAL A 54 4.81 -13.50 -6.99
N VAL A 55 4.45 -12.22 -6.99
CA VAL A 55 4.72 -11.28 -5.89
C VAL A 55 3.40 -10.73 -5.40
N ILE A 56 3.16 -10.81 -4.09
CA ILE A 56 2.00 -10.17 -3.46
C ILE A 56 2.53 -8.96 -2.68
N SER A 57 2.08 -7.77 -3.08
CA SER A 57 2.40 -6.51 -2.43
C SER A 57 1.17 -6.01 -1.67
N TYR A 58 1.40 -5.35 -0.54
CA TYR A 58 0.35 -4.83 0.31
C TYR A 58 0.59 -3.35 0.54
N ALA A 59 -0.44 -2.52 0.41
CA ALA A 59 -0.31 -1.12 0.79
C ALA A 59 -0.24 -1.00 2.32
N GLY A 60 0.61 -0.10 2.78
CA GLY A 60 0.71 0.24 4.20
C GLY A 60 -0.50 1.03 4.67
N THR A 61 -0.83 0.90 5.96
CA THR A 61 -1.97 1.58 6.56
C THR A 61 -1.74 3.10 6.65
N LEU A 62 -2.67 3.89 6.11
CA LEU A 62 -2.77 5.31 6.43
C LEU A 62 -3.40 5.46 7.82
N PHE A 63 -2.57 5.59 8.86
CA PHE A 63 -3.06 5.79 10.24
C PHE A 63 -3.46 7.25 10.49
N LEU A 64 -4.56 7.68 9.89
CA LEU A 64 -5.14 9.03 10.05
C LEU A 64 -6.38 8.99 10.96
N HIS A 65 -6.28 8.38 12.14
CA HIS A 65 -7.36 8.51 13.14
C HIS A 65 -6.90 8.49 14.61
N ASN A 66 -5.84 7.77 14.98
CA ASN A 66 -5.58 7.53 16.42
C ASN A 66 -4.38 8.26 17.03
N LEU A 67 -3.46 8.83 16.24
CA LEU A 67 -2.29 9.53 16.80
C LEU A 67 -2.57 10.98 17.23
N ARG A 68 -3.71 11.57 16.83
CA ARG A 68 -4.08 12.94 17.23
C ARG A 68 -5.06 13.01 18.40
N MET A 69 -5.73 11.92 18.74
CA MET A 69 -6.70 11.90 19.84
C MET A 69 -6.05 11.56 21.19
N GLU A 70 -5.03 10.69 21.22
CA GLU A 70 -4.35 10.29 22.46
C GLU A 70 -3.51 11.43 23.08
N VAL A 71 -2.95 12.32 22.25
CA VAL A 71 -2.23 13.52 22.72
C VAL A 71 -3.20 14.62 23.16
N ALA A 72 -4.39 14.71 22.55
CA ALA A 72 -5.39 15.74 22.87
C ALA A 72 -6.17 15.42 24.17
N GLN A 73 -6.47 14.14 24.44
CA GLN A 73 -7.13 13.73 25.68
C GLN A 73 -6.21 13.91 26.89
N ASN A 74 -4.93 13.54 26.77
CA ASN A 74 -3.96 13.71 27.86
C ASN A 74 -3.60 15.17 28.17
N ALA A 75 -3.87 16.13 27.27
CA ALA A 75 -3.65 17.56 27.54
C ALA A 75 -4.85 18.23 28.23
N TYR A 76 -6.05 17.65 28.12
CA TYR A 76 -7.28 18.18 28.72
C TYR A 76 -7.53 17.67 30.14
N GLU A 77 -6.92 16.56 30.55
CA GLU A 77 -7.08 15.98 31.90
C GLU A 77 -6.11 16.57 32.96
N ILE A 78 -5.23 17.49 32.57
CA ILE A 78 -4.24 18.16 33.44
C ILE A 78 -4.37 19.70 33.49
N SER A 79 -5.48 20.26 33.00
CA SER A 79 -5.80 21.70 33.10
C SER A 79 -6.88 22.00 34.13
#